data_AF-A0A2Z4PXF7-F1
#
_entry.id   AF-A0A2Z4PXF7-F1
#
_cell.length_a   1.000
_cell.length_b   1.000
_cell.length_c   1.000
_cell.angle_alpha   90.00
_cell.angle_beta   90.00
_cell.angle_gamma   90.00
#
_symmetry.space_group_name_H-M   'P 1'
#
loop_
_entity.id
_entity.type
_entity.pdbx_description
1 polymer ?
#
loop_
_entity_poly.entity_id
_entity_poly.type
_entity_poly.pdbx_seq_one_letter_code
_entity_poly.pdbx_strand_id
1 'polypeptide(L)'
;MVEEHYSNQQIMDISGAGATAVARWKKQYLDEQRGEFTQNKIPLDADKRLIEELKKELAESREDVRLLKKATALFIRDNPNLK
;
A
#
# COMPACT_ATOMS: atom_id res chain seq x y z
N MET A 1 4.33 -22.45 -0.07
CA MET A 1 4.41 -22.45 -1.56
C MET A 1 5.84 -22.37 -2.08
N VAL A 2 6.63 -21.36 -1.72
CA VAL A 2 8.04 -21.27 -2.13
C VAL A 2 8.98 -21.89 -1.09
N GLU A 3 8.71 -21.67 0.21
CA GLU A 3 9.53 -22.26 1.29
C GLU A 3 9.15 -23.70 1.62
N GLU A 4 7.86 -24.04 1.57
CA GLU A 4 7.36 -25.41 1.83
C GLU A 4 7.40 -26.35 0.62
N HIS A 5 8.11 -25.99 -0.47
CA HIS A 5 8.25 -26.79 -1.70
C HIS A 5 6.96 -27.30 -2.38
N TYR A 6 5.77 -26.82 -2.02
CA TYR A 6 4.53 -27.22 -2.69
C TYR A 6 4.54 -26.89 -4.19
N SER A 7 4.03 -27.83 -4.99
CA SER A 7 3.77 -27.61 -6.40
C SER A 7 2.61 -26.62 -6.59
N ASN A 8 2.59 -25.92 -7.71
CA ASN A 8 1.48 -25.01 -8.02
C ASN A 8 0.13 -25.77 -8.09
N GLN A 9 0.13 -27.05 -8.47
CA GLN A 9 -1.08 -27.89 -8.47
C GLN A 9 -1.58 -28.16 -7.05
N GLN A 10 -0.68 -28.49 -6.11
CA GLN A 10 -1.07 -28.70 -4.71
C GLN A 10 -1.67 -27.43 -4.10
N ILE A 11 -1.13 -26.26 -4.43
CA ILE A 11 -1.70 -24.98 -3.98
C ILE A 11 -3.08 -24.75 -4.58
N MET A 12 -3.30 -25.08 -5.85
CA MET A 12 -4.63 -24.99 -6.47
C MET A 12 -5.63 -25.91 -5.76
N ASP A 13 -5.23 -27.13 -5.43
CA ASP A 13 -6.10 -28.12 -4.77
C ASP A 13 -6.44 -27.70 -3.33
N ILE A 14 -5.48 -27.13 -2.60
CA ILE A 14 -5.68 -26.67 -1.21
C ILE A 14 -6.48 -25.36 -1.17
N SER A 15 -6.20 -24.42 -2.07
CA SER A 15 -6.79 -23.07 -2.04
C SER A 15 -8.06 -22.92 -2.87
N GLY A 16 -8.34 -23.84 -3.79
CA GLY A 16 -9.39 -23.71 -4.79
C GLY A 16 -9.14 -22.60 -5.82
N ALA A 17 -7.97 -21.96 -5.80
CA ALA A 17 -7.63 -20.85 -6.69
C ALA A 17 -7.17 -21.37 -8.06
N GLY A 18 -7.53 -20.64 -9.12
CA GLY A 18 -7.09 -20.96 -10.48
C GLY A 18 -5.58 -20.80 -10.69
N ALA A 19 -5.02 -21.58 -11.63
CA ALA A 19 -3.58 -21.62 -11.93
C ALA A 19 -2.94 -20.24 -12.16
N THR A 20 -3.67 -19.33 -12.84
CA THR A 20 -3.19 -17.98 -13.14
C THR A 20 -3.03 -17.13 -11.88
N ALA A 21 -3.93 -17.26 -10.90
CA ALA A 21 -3.85 -16.54 -9.64
C ALA A 21 -2.65 -17.01 -8.80
N VAL A 22 -2.49 -18.33 -8.70
CA VAL A 22 -1.37 -18.98 -7.99
C VAL A 22 -0.03 -18.60 -8.60
N ALA A 23 0.10 -18.61 -9.93
CA ALA A 23 1.32 -18.18 -10.63
C ALA A 23 1.63 -16.70 -10.39
N ARG A 24 0.61 -15.83 -10.38
CA ARG A 24 0.77 -14.39 -10.13
C ARG A 24 1.26 -14.12 -8.71
N TRP A 25 0.66 -14.76 -7.71
CA TRP A 25 1.08 -14.64 -6.31
C TRP A 25 2.49 -15.15 -6.08
N LYS A 26 2.86 -16.28 -6.70
CA LYS A 26 4.24 -16.81 -6.66
C LYS A 26 5.24 -15.79 -7.17
N LYS A 27 4.97 -15.24 -8.34
CA LYS A 27 5.85 -14.24 -8.98
C LYS A 27 5.98 -13.02 -8.08
N GLN A 28 4.87 -12.48 -7.59
CA GLN A 28 4.87 -11.32 -6.72
C GLN A 28 5.65 -11.58 -5.41
N TYR A 29 5.49 -12.75 -4.79
CA TYR A 29 6.26 -13.11 -3.59
C TYR A 29 7.77 -13.17 -3.85
N LEU A 30 8.19 -13.76 -4.98
CA LEU A 30 9.60 -13.82 -5.36
C LEU A 30 10.20 -12.44 -5.68
N ASP A 31 9.43 -11.58 -6.33
CA ASP A 31 9.83 -10.21 -6.62
C ASP A 31 9.97 -9.41 -5.31
N GLU A 32 9.01 -9.56 -4.38
CA GLU A 32 9.06 -8.94 -3.04
C GLU A 32 10.24 -9.41 -2.18
N GLN A 33 10.64 -10.68 -2.29
CA GLN A 33 11.83 -11.24 -1.62
C GLN A 33 13.14 -10.68 -2.19
N ARG A 34 13.17 -10.35 -3.48
CA ARG A 34 14.31 -9.70 -4.15
C ARG A 34 14.37 -8.18 -3.94
N GLY A 35 13.37 -7.62 -3.24
CA GLY A 35 13.24 -6.16 -3.07
C GLY A 35 12.70 -5.44 -4.31
N GLU A 36 12.24 -6.19 -5.33
CA GLU A 36 11.59 -5.63 -6.51
C GLU A 36 10.11 -5.44 -6.24
N PHE A 37 9.74 -4.22 -5.88
CA PHE A 37 8.34 -3.84 -5.65
C PHE A 37 7.68 -3.47 -6.96
N THR A 38 6.61 -4.17 -7.34
CA THR A 38 5.76 -3.71 -8.43
C THR A 38 4.92 -2.53 -7.94
N GLN A 39 5.23 -1.32 -8.41
CA GLN A 39 4.40 -0.13 -8.17
C GLN A 39 2.93 -0.44 -8.52
N ASN A 40 2.01 -0.05 -7.63
CA ASN A 40 0.55 -0.25 -7.73
C ASN A 40 0.01 -1.66 -7.42
N LYS A 41 0.77 -2.54 -6.77
CA LYS A 41 0.21 -3.79 -6.22
C LYS A 41 0.27 -3.79 -4.70
N ILE A 42 -0.82 -4.23 -4.08
CA ILE A 42 -0.88 -4.49 -2.65
C ILE A 42 0.16 -5.58 -2.33
N PRO A 43 1.15 -5.32 -1.47
CA PRO A 43 2.15 -6.31 -1.09
C PRO A 43 1.50 -7.59 -0.54
N LEU A 44 2.09 -8.77 -0.73
CA LEU A 44 1.57 -9.99 -0.08
C LEU A 44 1.89 -10.00 1.41
N ASP A 45 3.05 -9.47 1.78
CA ASP A 45 3.52 -9.38 3.15
C ASP A 45 2.69 -8.39 3.99
N ALA A 46 2.32 -8.81 5.21
CA ALA A 46 1.46 -8.05 6.11
C ALA A 46 2.13 -6.74 6.57
N ASP A 47 3.43 -6.80 6.89
CA ASP A 47 4.18 -5.63 7.33
C ASP A 47 4.28 -4.58 6.22
N LYS A 48 4.50 -5.04 4.98
CA LYS A 48 4.57 -4.16 3.81
C LYS A 48 3.22 -3.52 3.50
N ARG A 49 2.11 -4.24 3.69
CA ARG A 49 0.76 -3.65 3.58
C ARG A 49 0.53 -2.54 4.59
N LEU A 50 0.89 -2.80 5.85
CA LEU A 50 0.74 -1.82 6.92
C LEU A 50 1.57 -0.56 6.63
N ILE A 51 2.79 -0.73 6.11
CA ILE A 51 3.63 0.40 5.70
C ILE A 51 2.96 1.25 4.61
N GLU A 52 2.32 0.63 3.61
CA GLU A 52 1.61 1.38 2.57
C GLU A 52 0.38 2.12 3.10
N GLU A 53 -0.39 1.47 3.99
CA GLU A 53 -1.54 2.08 4.66
C GLU A 53 -1.12 3.30 5.48
N LEU A 54 -0.09 3.15 6.33
CA LEU A 54 0.44 4.24 7.14
C LEU A 54 0.99 5.39 6.27
N LYS A 55 1.64 5.08 5.14
CA LYS A 55 2.10 6.11 4.20
C LYS A 55 0.94 6.90 3.62
N LYS A 56 -0.17 6.24 3.30
CA LYS A 56 -1.37 6.87 2.78
C LYS A 56 -2.00 7.78 3.83
N GLU A 57 -2.21 7.30 5.05
CA GLU A 57 -2.74 8.12 6.15
C GLU A 57 -1.86 9.35 6.44
N LEU A 58 -0.54 9.16 6.44
CA LEU A 58 0.41 10.26 6.64
C LEU A 58 0.31 11.31 5.52
N ALA A 59 0.12 10.87 4.27
CA ALA A 59 -0.04 11.78 3.14
C ALA A 59 -1.33 12.59 3.24
N GLU A 60 -2.44 11.94 3.60
CA GLU A 60 -3.74 12.59 3.83
C GLU A 60 -3.65 13.62 4.96
N SER A 61 -3.12 13.23 6.12
CA SER A 61 -2.94 14.14 7.27
C SER A 61 -2.06 15.34 6.95
N ARG A 62 -0.99 15.15 6.18
CA ARG A 62 -0.12 16.27 5.73
C ARG A 62 -0.85 17.22 4.79
N GLU A 63 -1.71 16.70 3.92
CA GLU A 63 -2.50 17.52 3.00
C GLU A 63 -3.55 18.33 3.77
N ASP A 64 -4.21 17.75 4.77
CA ASP A 64 -5.16 18.46 5.62
C ASP A 64 -4.50 19.62 6.38
N VAL A 65 -3.32 19.37 6.97
CA VAL A 65 -2.54 20.43 7.63
C VAL A 65 -2.16 21.53 6.63
N ARG A 66 -1.79 21.16 5.40
CA ARG A 66 -1.46 22.13 4.35
C ARG A 66 -2.67 22.98 3.98
N LEU A 67 -3.83 22.36 3.82
CA LEU A 67 -5.08 23.04 3.50
C LEU A 67 -5.49 23.99 4.63
N LEU A 68 -5.45 23.51 5.88
CA LEU A 68 -5.76 24.32 7.06
C LEU A 68 -4.86 25.55 7.14
N LYS A 69 -3.54 25.39 6.95
CA LYS A 69 -2.60 26.52 6.93
C LYS A 69 -2.95 27.56 5.87
N LYS A 70 -3.33 27.13 4.66
CA LYS A 70 -3.75 28.02 3.58
C LYS A 70 -5.03 28.76 3.94
N ALA A 71 -6.03 28.05 4.46
CA ALA A 71 -7.30 28.63 4.88
C ALA A 71 -7.10 29.66 6.01
N THR A 72 -6.28 29.34 7.02
CA THR A 72 -5.95 30.27 8.10
C THR A 72 -5.23 31.52 7.59
N ALA A 73 -4.29 31.38 6.65
CA ALA A 73 -3.61 32.53 6.07
C ALA A 73 -4.57 33.46 5.31
N LEU A 74 -5.52 32.89 4.55
CA LEU A 74 -6.57 33.65 3.88
C LEU A 74 -7.49 34.34 4.92
N PHE A 75 -7.90 33.62 5.95
CA PHE A 75 -8.75 34.15 7.01
C PHE A 75 -8.10 35.35 7.73
N ILE A 76 -6.82 35.24 8.12
CA ILE A 76 -6.10 36.34 8.76
C ILE A 76 -5.99 37.55 7.82
N ARG A 77 -5.72 37.32 6.53
CA ARG A 77 -5.63 38.40 5.54
C ARG A 77 -6.97 39.13 5.37
N ASP A 78 -8.07 38.38 5.32
CA ASP A 78 -9.39 38.92 4.98
C ASP A 78 -10.13 39.48 6.21
N ASN A 79 -9.58 39.32 7.42
CA ASN A 79 -10.11 39.89 8.66
C ASN A 79 -9.18 40.98 9.23
N PRO A 80 -9.43 42.27 8.94
CA PRO A 80 -8.57 43.37 9.39
C PRO A 80 -8.54 43.57 10.91
N ASN A 81 -9.49 42.99 11.66
CA ASN A 81 -9.55 43.03 13.12
C ASN A 81 -8.57 42.06 13.82
N LEU A 82 -7.85 41.22 13.06
CA LEU A 82 -6.87 40.26 13.58
C LEU A 82 -5.41 40.72 13.39
N LYS A 83 -5.19 41.94 12.88
CA LYS A 83 -3.86 42.54 12.73
C LYS A 83 -3.43 43.29 13.99
#